data_AF-A0A1S9A4A5-F1
#
_entry.id   AF-A0A1S9A4A5-F1
#
_cell.length_a   1.000
_cell.length_b   1.000
_cell.length_c   1.000
_cell.angle_alpha   90.00
_cell.angle_beta   90.00
_cell.angle_gamma   90.00
#
_symmetry.space_group_name_H-M   'P 1'
#
loop_
_entity.id
_entity.type
_entity.pdbx_description
1 polymer ?
#
loop_
_entity_poly.entity_id
_entity_poly.type
_entity_poly.pdbx_seq_one_letter_code
_entity_poly.pdbx_strand_id
1 'polypeptide(L)'
;MRKIILSLLVLIILLSIGYVFYNFKINKTEIKSSTTFNFKDLDFNTKKGYFIRAKDLDPKSFITLLKEKYNKDSKFNFVTMIGDFPDNWVKPNDIEYLISIMHSKEKCCGYMSTFSSFMSSESGEVGGFAIIFLNSYISKTEINMGLNCNPKTNEESIRKIENWYENTVNKN
;
A
#
# COMPACT_ATOMS: atom_id res chain seq x y z
N MET A 1 11.66 -64.07 -0.13
CA MET A 1 11.16 -63.02 0.78
C MET A 1 11.68 -61.61 0.44
N ARG A 2 12.99 -61.39 0.26
CA ARG A 2 13.56 -60.04 -0.04
C ARG A 2 12.98 -59.34 -1.28
N LYS A 3 12.72 -60.09 -2.36
CA LYS A 3 12.10 -59.56 -3.61
C LYS A 3 10.63 -59.15 -3.44
N ILE A 4 9.90 -59.85 -2.56
CA ILE A 4 8.48 -59.57 -2.26
C ILE A 4 8.37 -58.27 -1.44
N ILE A 5 9.25 -58.10 -0.45
CA ILE A 5 9.32 -56.88 0.37
C ILE A 5 9.70 -55.66 -0.49
N LEU A 6 10.63 -55.81 -1.43
CA LEU A 6 11.03 -54.74 -2.35
C LEU A 6 9.87 -54.32 -3.27
N SER A 7 9.11 -55.30 -3.78
CA SER A 7 7.94 -55.03 -4.63
C SER A 7 6.82 -54.31 -3.86
N LEU A 8 6.60 -54.66 -2.58
CA LEU A 8 5.63 -53.98 -1.72
C LEU A 8 6.03 -52.53 -1.43
N LEU A 9 7.32 -52.26 -1.20
CA LEU A 9 7.83 -50.91 -0.98
C LEU A 9 7.61 -50.00 -2.20
N VAL A 10 7.85 -50.49 -3.41
CA VAL A 10 7.62 -49.72 -4.64
C VAL A 10 6.13 -49.41 -4.82
N LEU A 11 5.25 -50.36 -4.51
CA LEU A 11 3.80 -50.15 -4.59
C LEU A 11 3.32 -49.06 -3.62
N ILE A 12 3.85 -49.04 -2.39
CA ILE A 12 3.50 -48.04 -1.38
C ILE A 12 3.92 -46.63 -1.82
N ILE A 13 5.11 -46.49 -2.43
CA ILE A 13 5.61 -45.21 -2.94
C ILE A 13 4.71 -44.69 -4.08
N LEU A 14 4.30 -45.56 -5.01
CA LEU A 14 3.42 -45.17 -6.11
C LEU A 14 2.03 -44.74 -5.63
N LEU A 15 1.47 -45.44 -4.62
CA LEU A 15 0.18 -45.09 -4.02
C LEU A 15 0.24 -43.76 -3.25
N SER A 16 1.34 -43.50 -2.55
CA SER A 16 1.51 -42.24 -1.80
C SER A 16 1.73 -41.03 -2.70
N ILE A 17 2.45 -41.18 -3.82
CA ILE A 17 2.58 -40.11 -4.84
C ILE A 17 1.21 -39.79 -5.46
N GLY A 18 0.41 -40.82 -5.80
CA GLY A 18 -0.94 -40.63 -6.31
C GLY A 18 -1.86 -39.91 -5.32
N TYR A 19 -1.79 -40.28 -4.04
CA TYR A 19 -2.58 -39.65 -2.98
C TYR A 19 -2.22 -38.17 -2.77
N VAL A 20 -0.92 -37.83 -2.76
CA VAL A 20 -0.46 -36.43 -2.64
C VAL A 20 -0.89 -35.61 -3.85
N PHE A 21 -0.81 -36.17 -5.06
CA PHE A 21 -1.23 -35.47 -6.29
C PHE A 21 -2.75 -35.28 -6.36
N TYR A 22 -3.52 -36.25 -5.86
CA TYR A 22 -4.98 -36.16 -5.75
C TYR A 22 -5.41 -35.08 -4.75
N ASN A 23 -4.81 -35.05 -3.54
CA ASN A 23 -5.07 -33.99 -2.56
C ASN A 23 -4.65 -32.59 -3.06
N PHE A 24 -3.53 -32.49 -3.79
CA PHE A 24 -3.13 -31.23 -4.42
C PHE A 24 -4.15 -30.73 -5.45
N LYS A 25 -4.76 -31.65 -6.22
CA LYS A 25 -5.79 -31.31 -7.22
C LYS A 25 -7.13 -30.92 -6.58
N ILE A 26 -7.53 -31.59 -5.48
CA ILE A 26 -8.77 -31.24 -4.76
C ILE A 26 -8.63 -29.93 -3.99
N ASN A 27 -7.49 -29.66 -3.34
CA ASN A 27 -7.26 -28.37 -2.68
C ASN A 27 -7.23 -27.17 -3.65
N LYS A 28 -7.00 -27.42 -4.95
CA LYS A 28 -7.15 -26.38 -5.98
C LYS A 28 -8.61 -26.06 -6.33
N THR A 29 -9.55 -26.90 -5.89
CA THR A 29 -10.96 -26.86 -6.29
C THR A 29 -11.89 -26.34 -5.16
N GLU A 30 -11.39 -26.20 -3.93
CA GLU A 30 -12.12 -25.64 -2.77
C GLU A 30 -11.69 -24.23 -2.34
N ILE A 31 -11.22 -23.40 -3.28
CA ILE A 31 -11.31 -21.93 -3.11
C ILE A 31 -12.63 -21.47 -3.75
N LYS A 32 -13.74 -21.91 -3.15
CA LYS A 32 -15.09 -21.40 -3.43
C LYS A 32 -15.70 -20.86 -2.14
N SER A 33 -15.10 -19.80 -1.62
CA SER A 33 -15.73 -18.84 -0.72
C SER A 33 -14.87 -17.58 -0.67
N SER A 34 -14.69 -16.98 -1.84
CA SER A 34 -14.16 -15.63 -1.97
C SER A 34 -15.28 -14.87 -2.65
N THR A 35 -15.98 -14.05 -1.87
CA THR A 35 -16.78 -12.94 -2.37
C THR A 35 -16.11 -12.36 -3.60
N THR A 36 -16.85 -12.36 -4.71
CA THR A 36 -16.44 -11.94 -6.05
C THR A 36 -15.53 -10.71 -5.97
N PHE A 37 -14.22 -10.94 -5.95
CA PHE A 37 -13.22 -9.88 -6.10
C PHE A 37 -13.33 -9.45 -7.56
N ASN A 38 -14.13 -8.42 -7.81
CA ASN A 38 -14.27 -7.87 -9.14
C ASN A 38 -12.92 -7.25 -9.50
N PHE A 39 -12.15 -7.91 -10.37
CA PHE A 39 -10.91 -7.36 -10.94
C PHE A 39 -11.10 -6.01 -11.65
N LYS A 40 -12.34 -5.52 -11.80
CA LYS A 40 -12.65 -4.16 -12.22
C LYS A 40 -12.27 -3.10 -11.16
N ASP A 41 -12.18 -3.46 -9.88
CA ASP A 41 -11.72 -2.56 -8.81
C ASP A 41 -10.19 -2.44 -8.79
N LEU A 42 -9.49 -3.38 -9.44
CA LEU A 42 -8.09 -3.25 -9.82
C LEU A 42 -8.03 -2.51 -11.14
N ASP A 43 -8.19 -1.19 -11.08
CA ASP A 43 -8.09 -0.29 -12.23
C ASP A 43 -6.65 -0.26 -12.78
N PHE A 44 -6.27 -1.32 -13.53
CA PHE A 44 -5.07 -1.42 -14.37
C PHE A 44 -5.25 -0.69 -15.71
N ASN A 45 -6.01 0.41 -15.74
CA ASN A 45 -6.16 1.25 -16.93
C ASN A 45 -4.95 2.19 -17.12
N THR A 46 -3.76 1.63 -17.25
CA THR A 46 -2.61 2.33 -17.83
C THR A 46 -2.08 1.52 -19.00
N LYS A 47 -2.24 2.09 -20.20
CA LYS A 47 -1.59 1.67 -21.44
C LYS A 47 -0.12 1.29 -21.15
N LYS A 48 0.26 0.05 -21.44
CA LYS A 48 1.60 -0.55 -21.22
C LYS A 48 2.10 -0.55 -19.76
N GLY A 49 1.73 -1.57 -18.98
CA GLY A 49 2.59 -2.25 -17.98
C GLY A 49 3.41 -1.43 -16.97
N TYR A 50 3.09 -0.15 -16.77
CA TYR A 50 3.87 0.74 -15.92
C TYR A 50 3.20 0.84 -14.55
N PHE A 51 3.79 0.15 -13.58
CA PHE A 51 3.42 0.33 -12.18
C PHE A 51 3.72 1.77 -11.75
N ILE A 52 2.81 2.38 -11.01
CA ILE A 52 3.01 3.72 -10.43
C ILE A 52 4.16 3.59 -9.42
N ARG A 53 5.17 4.44 -9.55
CA ARG A 53 6.33 4.46 -8.64
C ARG A 53 6.31 5.73 -7.82
N ALA A 54 6.49 5.62 -6.51
CA ALA A 54 6.49 6.79 -5.62
C ALA A 54 7.53 7.84 -6.05
N LYS A 55 8.71 7.38 -6.52
CA LYS A 55 9.78 8.24 -7.02
C LYS A 55 9.45 9.11 -8.23
N ASP A 56 8.42 8.76 -9.00
CA ASP A 56 8.02 9.51 -10.19
C ASP A 56 6.99 10.62 -9.86
N LEU A 57 6.60 10.74 -8.59
CA LEU A 57 5.65 11.72 -8.09
C LEU A 57 6.38 12.71 -7.18
N ASP A 58 5.87 13.92 -7.11
CA ASP A 58 6.13 14.86 -6.01
C ASP A 58 4.98 14.76 -4.96
N PRO A 59 5.12 15.37 -3.77
CA PRO A 59 4.10 15.29 -2.74
C PRO A 59 2.69 15.73 -3.20
N LYS A 60 2.62 16.76 -4.03
CA LYS A 60 1.35 17.29 -4.56
C LYS A 60 0.70 16.32 -5.54
N SER A 61 1.47 15.80 -6.49
CA SER A 61 1.03 14.83 -7.49
C SER A 61 0.63 13.51 -6.86
N PHE A 62 1.34 13.09 -5.81
CA PHE A 62 0.98 11.92 -5.00
C PHE A 62 -0.39 12.08 -4.34
N ILE A 63 -0.61 13.20 -3.63
CA ILE A 63 -1.88 13.45 -2.95
C ILE A 63 -3.02 13.61 -3.97
N THR A 64 -2.79 14.34 -5.07
CA THR A 64 -3.77 14.46 -6.16
C THR A 64 -4.18 13.11 -6.71
N LEU A 65 -3.23 12.22 -6.99
CA LEU A 65 -3.53 10.87 -7.47
C LEU A 65 -4.42 10.09 -6.49
N LEU A 66 -4.15 10.17 -5.19
CA LEU A 66 -4.95 9.50 -4.16
C LEU A 66 -6.36 10.09 -4.07
N LYS A 67 -6.52 11.39 -4.28
CA LYS A 67 -7.82 12.06 -4.33
C LYS A 67 -8.62 11.67 -5.57
N GLU A 68 -8.00 11.72 -6.74
CA GLU A 68 -8.66 11.45 -8.02
C GLU A 68 -9.13 10.00 -8.14
N LYS A 69 -8.36 9.06 -7.59
CA LYS A 69 -8.74 7.63 -7.57
C LYS A 69 -9.72 7.26 -6.46
N TYR A 70 -10.04 8.19 -5.55
CA TYR A 70 -10.97 7.91 -4.47
C TYR A 70 -12.40 7.74 -4.99
N ASN A 71 -13.03 6.64 -4.61
CA ASN A 71 -14.42 6.34 -4.92
C ASN A 71 -15.17 5.99 -3.63
N LYS A 72 -16.10 6.87 -3.23
CA LYS A 72 -16.94 6.70 -2.03
C LYS A 72 -17.77 5.41 -2.05
N ASP A 73 -18.11 4.90 -3.23
CA ASP A 73 -18.94 3.70 -3.42
C ASP A 73 -18.08 2.43 -3.49
N SER A 74 -16.74 2.57 -3.56
CA SER A 74 -15.82 1.45 -3.49
C SER A 74 -15.62 0.98 -2.05
N LYS A 75 -15.62 -0.35 -1.86
CA LYS A 75 -15.26 -1.00 -0.60
C LYS A 75 -13.78 -0.81 -0.26
N PHE A 76 -12.94 -0.67 -1.29
CA PHE A 76 -11.49 -0.58 -1.17
C PHE A 76 -10.99 0.68 -1.87
N ASN A 77 -10.38 1.58 -1.11
CA ASN A 77 -9.86 2.84 -1.62
C ASN A 77 -8.36 2.89 -1.37
N PHE A 78 -7.57 2.30 -2.27
CA PHE A 78 -6.12 2.35 -2.22
C PHE A 78 -5.52 2.50 -3.61
N VAL A 79 -4.33 3.08 -3.68
CA VAL A 79 -3.51 3.09 -4.89
C VAL A 79 -2.31 2.20 -4.65
N THR A 80 -2.13 1.24 -5.56
CA THR A 80 -0.98 0.33 -5.50
C THR A 80 0.22 0.99 -6.14
N MET A 81 1.34 1.04 -5.42
CA MET A 81 2.60 1.60 -5.89
C MET A 81 3.77 0.65 -5.67
N ILE A 82 4.79 0.76 -6.51
CA ILE A 82 6.03 -0.02 -6.43
C ILE A 82 7.23 0.86 -6.07
N GLY A 83 8.15 0.27 -5.31
CA GLY A 83 9.41 0.89 -4.91
C GLY A 83 9.26 1.86 -3.75
N ASP A 84 10.41 2.31 -3.27
CA ASP A 84 10.51 3.19 -2.11
C ASP A 84 10.45 4.67 -2.50
N PHE A 85 10.18 5.52 -1.50
CA PHE A 85 10.33 6.96 -1.65
C PHE A 85 11.82 7.31 -1.69
N PRO A 86 12.28 8.15 -2.63
CA PRO A 86 13.65 8.65 -2.65
C PRO A 86 14.07 9.38 -1.36
N ASP A 87 15.37 9.44 -1.11
CA ASP A 87 15.91 10.31 -0.06
C ASP A 87 15.57 11.78 -0.32
N ASN A 88 15.25 12.51 0.75
CA ASN A 88 14.87 13.91 0.69
C ASN A 88 13.74 14.15 -0.32
N TRP A 89 12.78 13.24 -0.44
CA TRP A 89 11.73 13.32 -1.46
C TRP A 89 10.92 14.62 -1.37
N VAL A 90 10.60 15.07 -0.16
CA VAL A 90 9.97 16.37 0.10
C VAL A 90 11.01 17.48 -0.02
N LYS A 91 10.73 18.48 -0.86
CA LYS A 91 11.60 19.64 -1.11
C LYS A 91 11.09 20.89 -0.38
N PRO A 92 11.94 21.92 -0.18
CA PRO A 92 11.52 23.18 0.45
C PRO A 92 10.30 23.83 -0.22
N ASN A 93 10.19 23.74 -1.54
CA ASN A 93 9.07 24.31 -2.31
C ASN A 93 7.75 23.54 -2.12
N ASP A 94 7.77 22.33 -1.56
CA ASP A 94 6.56 21.56 -1.27
C ASP A 94 5.93 21.96 0.07
N ILE A 95 6.71 22.60 0.97
CA ILE A 95 6.30 22.84 2.36
C ILE A 95 5.06 23.73 2.44
N GLU A 96 5.02 24.83 1.70
CA GLU A 96 3.87 25.74 1.71
C GLU A 96 2.58 25.02 1.29
N TYR A 97 2.65 24.21 0.24
CA TYR A 97 1.53 23.39 -0.20
C TYR A 97 1.10 22.42 0.90
N LEU A 98 2.03 21.68 1.50
CA LEU A 98 1.72 20.68 2.53
C LEU A 98 1.13 21.31 3.79
N ILE A 99 1.65 22.46 4.23
CA ILE A 99 1.10 23.24 5.34
C ILE A 99 -0.34 23.66 5.04
N SER A 100 -0.62 24.11 3.80
CA SER A 100 -1.96 24.56 3.41
C SER A 100 -3.04 23.46 3.45
N ILE A 101 -2.64 22.18 3.43
CA ILE A 101 -3.56 21.03 3.38
C ILE A 101 -3.51 20.11 4.61
N MET A 102 -2.59 20.32 5.56
CA MET A 102 -2.39 19.42 6.70
C MET A 102 -3.62 19.30 7.63
N HIS A 103 -4.50 20.30 7.63
CA HIS A 103 -5.77 20.31 8.36
C HIS A 103 -6.90 19.57 7.63
N SER A 104 -6.70 19.18 6.37
CA SER A 104 -7.76 18.62 5.54
C SER A 104 -8.20 17.23 6.04
N LYS A 105 -9.49 17.11 6.37
CA LYS A 105 -10.17 15.83 6.67
C LYS A 105 -10.85 15.23 5.44
N GLU A 106 -10.52 15.74 4.24
CA GLU A 106 -10.99 15.20 2.97
C GLU A 106 -10.51 13.75 2.80
N LYS A 107 -11.44 12.83 2.53
CA LYS A 107 -11.12 11.42 2.32
C LYS A 107 -10.41 11.22 0.99
N CYS A 108 -9.42 10.35 0.98
CA CYS A 108 -8.69 9.93 -0.22
C CYS A 108 -8.34 8.44 -0.15
N CYS A 109 -7.80 7.90 -1.24
CA CYS A 109 -7.24 6.55 -1.24
C CYS A 109 -6.06 6.42 -0.27
N GLY A 110 -5.90 5.24 0.30
CA GLY A 110 -4.68 4.83 0.98
C GLY A 110 -3.53 4.53 0.02
N TYR A 111 -2.34 4.43 0.58
CA TYR A 111 -1.17 3.86 -0.08
C TYR A 111 -1.13 2.35 0.18
N MET A 112 -0.87 1.56 -0.88
CA MET A 112 -0.57 0.14 -0.75
C MET A 112 0.67 -0.21 -1.58
N SER A 113 1.64 -0.86 -0.95
CA SER A 113 2.78 -1.43 -1.66
C SER A 113 2.33 -2.62 -2.50
N THR A 114 2.95 -2.84 -3.66
CA THR A 114 2.80 -4.09 -4.44
C THR A 114 3.12 -5.35 -3.64
N PHE A 115 3.88 -5.23 -2.55
CA PHE A 115 4.24 -6.35 -1.67
C PHE A 115 3.23 -6.57 -0.52
N SER A 116 2.17 -5.77 -0.43
CA SER A 116 1.14 -5.95 0.58
C SER A 116 0.26 -7.17 0.27
N SER A 117 0.08 -8.05 1.26
CA SER A 117 -0.94 -9.11 1.25
C SER A 117 -2.24 -8.69 1.94
N PHE A 118 -2.27 -7.50 2.56
CA PHE A 118 -3.42 -6.98 3.29
C PHE A 118 -4.06 -5.80 2.56
N MET A 119 -5.39 -5.87 2.40
CA MET A 119 -6.21 -4.84 1.78
C MET A 119 -7.11 -4.21 2.85
N SER A 120 -6.78 -2.98 3.23
CA SER A 120 -7.61 -2.20 4.14
C SER A 120 -8.84 -1.65 3.42
N SER A 121 -10.00 -1.70 4.09
CA SER A 121 -11.21 -0.99 3.66
C SER A 121 -11.27 0.44 4.20
N GLU A 122 -10.31 0.83 5.05
CA GLU A 122 -10.24 2.19 5.56
C GLU A 122 -9.73 3.15 4.47
N SER A 123 -10.21 4.39 4.51
CA SER A 123 -9.72 5.47 3.65
C SER A 123 -8.68 6.29 4.40
N GLY A 124 -7.74 6.90 3.68
CA GLY A 124 -6.87 7.94 4.22
C GLY A 124 -7.56 9.31 4.26
N GLU A 125 -6.90 10.26 4.90
CA GLU A 125 -7.23 11.69 4.85
C GLU A 125 -6.08 12.47 4.23
N VAL A 126 -6.40 13.47 3.42
CA VAL A 126 -5.40 14.32 2.74
C VAL A 126 -4.42 14.93 3.73
N GLY A 127 -4.92 15.45 4.86
CA GLY A 127 -4.10 16.03 5.91
C GLY A 127 -3.17 15.00 6.58
N GLY A 128 -3.62 13.75 6.73
CA GLY A 128 -2.80 12.66 7.25
C GLY A 128 -1.54 12.40 6.43
N PHE A 129 -1.65 12.41 5.09
CA PHE A 129 -0.48 12.28 4.21
C PHE A 129 0.44 13.51 4.29
N ALA A 130 -0.14 14.70 4.31
CA ALA A 130 0.64 15.93 4.43
C ALA A 130 1.45 15.96 5.73
N ILE A 131 0.87 15.51 6.85
CA ILE A 131 1.56 15.37 8.14
C ILE A 131 2.74 14.40 8.05
N ILE A 132 2.57 13.24 7.40
CA ILE A 132 3.68 12.28 7.20
C ILE A 132 4.83 12.93 6.42
N PHE A 133 4.51 13.61 5.33
CA PHE A 133 5.51 14.27 4.48
C PHE A 133 6.23 15.39 5.22
N LEU A 134 5.49 16.27 5.91
CA LEU A 134 6.07 17.35 6.71
C LEU A 134 6.96 16.80 7.82
N ASN A 135 6.51 15.79 8.56
CA ASN A 135 7.34 15.16 9.59
C ASN A 135 8.63 14.62 9.01
N SER A 136 8.58 13.89 7.88
CA SER A 136 9.80 13.36 7.22
C SER A 136 10.81 14.46 6.85
N TYR A 137 10.31 15.61 6.39
CA TYR A 137 11.14 16.77 6.06
C TYR A 137 11.77 17.39 7.31
N ILE A 138 10.97 17.61 8.36
CA ILE A 138 11.40 18.22 9.62
C ILE A 138 12.44 17.34 10.32
N SER A 139 12.21 16.02 10.40
CA SER A 139 13.12 15.08 11.05
C SER A 139 14.29 14.65 10.18
N LYS A 140 14.32 15.03 8.89
CA LYS A 140 15.31 14.57 7.89
C LYS A 140 15.39 13.04 7.82
N THR A 141 14.23 12.40 7.80
CA THR A 141 14.10 10.94 7.73
C THR A 141 13.41 10.52 6.44
N GLU A 142 13.68 9.30 5.99
CA GLU A 142 12.95 8.69 4.89
C GLU A 142 11.44 8.58 5.20
N ILE A 143 10.63 8.63 4.15
CA ILE A 143 9.19 8.40 4.27
C ILE A 143 8.95 6.90 4.40
N ASN A 144 8.40 6.51 5.55
CA ASN A 144 7.99 5.12 5.80
C ASN A 144 6.47 5.03 5.94
N MET A 145 5.83 4.43 4.92
CA MET A 145 4.41 4.12 4.91
C MET A 145 4.12 2.61 5.12
N GLY A 146 5.14 1.81 5.41
CA GLY A 146 5.02 0.36 5.49
C GLY A 146 4.47 -0.28 4.20
N LEU A 147 3.74 -1.40 4.34
CA LEU A 147 3.11 -2.08 3.21
C LEU A 147 1.73 -1.51 2.87
N ASN A 148 1.06 -0.86 3.83
CA ASN A 148 -0.25 -0.26 3.66
C ASN A 148 -0.40 0.94 4.62
N CYS A 149 -0.90 2.08 4.14
CA CYS A 149 -1.03 3.29 4.93
C CYS A 149 -2.33 4.04 4.60
N ASN A 150 -3.15 4.30 5.63
CA ASN A 150 -4.39 5.08 5.57
C ASN A 150 -4.35 6.16 6.65
N PRO A 151 -3.48 7.18 6.52
CA PRO A 151 -3.21 8.10 7.59
C PRO A 151 -4.42 9.00 7.86
N LYS A 152 -4.57 9.40 9.11
CA LYS A 152 -5.61 10.31 9.59
C LYS A 152 -4.99 11.61 10.06
N THR A 153 -5.75 12.69 9.95
CA THR A 153 -5.34 13.98 10.47
C THR A 153 -5.22 13.91 12.00
N ASN A 154 -4.15 14.49 12.55
CA ASN A 154 -3.83 14.41 13.98
C ASN A 154 -3.49 15.80 14.53
N GLU A 155 -4.35 16.32 15.40
CA GLU A 155 -4.25 17.68 15.96
C GLU A 155 -2.93 17.91 16.72
N GLU A 156 -2.41 16.90 17.41
CA GLU A 156 -1.14 17.01 18.13
C GLU A 156 0.04 17.22 17.16
N SER A 157 0.05 16.47 16.05
CA SER A 157 1.07 16.56 15.00
C SER A 157 0.98 17.89 14.27
N ILE A 158 -0.23 18.34 13.95
CA ILE A 158 -0.47 19.67 13.37
C ILE A 158 0.15 20.75 14.23
N ARG A 159 -0.17 20.79 15.53
CA ARG A 159 0.37 21.80 16.45
C ARG A 159 1.91 21.79 16.50
N LYS A 160 2.54 20.60 16.46
CA LYS A 160 4.00 20.48 16.42
C LYS A 160 4.58 21.07 15.13
N ILE A 161 3.93 20.80 14.00
CA ILE A 161 4.33 21.29 12.68
C ILE A 161 4.14 22.80 12.57
N GLU A 162 3.02 23.35 13.05
CA GLU A 162 2.75 24.79 13.07
C GLU A 162 3.79 25.54 13.89
N ASN A 163 4.06 25.06 15.12
CA ASN A 163 5.11 25.63 15.96
C ASN A 163 6.47 25.60 15.26
N TRP A 164 6.82 24.51 14.56
CA TRP A 164 8.05 24.44 13.79
C TRP A 164 8.08 25.45 12.64
N TYR A 165 6.96 25.57 11.91
CA TYR A 165 6.84 26.45 10.75
C TYR A 165 6.98 27.92 11.14
N GLU A 166 6.25 28.36 12.16
CA GLU A 166 6.34 29.74 12.69
C GLU A 166 7.77 30.07 13.17
N ASN A 167 8.42 29.15 13.88
CA ASN A 167 9.79 29.35 14.37
C ASN A 167 10.84 29.36 13.26
N THR A 168 10.54 28.80 12.09
CA THR A 168 11.45 28.74 10.95
C THR A 168 11.24 29.94 10.02
N VAL A 169 9.99 30.33 9.79
CA VAL A 169 9.63 31.52 8.98
C VAL A 169 10.05 32.81 9.67
N ASN A 170 9.87 32.94 10.99
CA ASN A 170 10.25 34.16 11.73
C ASN A 170 11.77 34.31 11.94
N LYS A 171 12.58 33.33 11.53
CA LYS A 171 14.06 33.35 11.65
C LYS A 171 14.80 33.65 10.35
N ASN A 172 14.08 33.71 9.22
CA ASN A 172 14.61 34.04 7.90
C ASN A 172 14.06 35.37 7.42
#